data_AF-A0ABD1WXD3-F1
#
_entry.id   AF-A0ABD1WXD3-F1
#
_cell.length_a   1.000
_cell.length_b   1.000
_cell.length_c   1.000
_cell.angle_alpha   90.00
_cell.angle_beta   90.00
_cell.angle_gamma   90.00
#
_symmetry.space_group_name_H-M   'P 1'
#
loop_
_entity.id
_entity.type
_entity.pdbx_description
1 polymer ?
#
loop_
_entity_poly.entity_id
_entity_poly.type
_entity_poly.pdbx_seq_one_letter_code
_entity_poly.pdbx_strand_id
1 'polypeptide(L)'
;MVKLRHVHFIGGAQFAESWCVRAAEHENFQINNLQNVSSIFLHDENAEKILKCSPHLRRLKCKLTVFWDSSDNNYRYPALDFLNQLESLNISFDPSYVSDDVSPDLTSLPLNLRKLTLRNFDLSWKQMKIIGELPRLEVLKLRDVTIEGKQWDASEDEFKGT
;
A
#
# COMPACT_ATOMS: atom_id res chain seq x y z
N MET A 1 27.95 -6.03 13.86
CA MET A 1 26.88 -6.82 13.20
C MET A 1 26.15 -5.92 12.22
N VAL A 2 26.08 -6.29 10.94
CA VAL A 2 25.33 -5.54 9.93
C VAL A 2 23.85 -5.86 10.09
N LYS A 3 23.01 -4.86 10.33
CA LYS A 3 21.56 -5.02 10.36
C LYS A 3 21.00 -4.73 8.97
N LEU A 4 20.30 -5.70 8.38
CA LEU A 4 19.64 -5.56 7.09
C LEU A 4 18.55 -4.48 7.17
N ARG A 5 18.58 -3.51 6.26
CA ARG A 5 17.60 -2.39 6.20
C ARG A 5 16.87 -2.28 4.87
N HIS A 6 17.41 -2.90 3.82
CA HIS A 6 16.95 -2.71 2.45
C HIS A 6 16.81 -4.06 1.78
N VAL A 7 15.62 -4.34 1.28
CA VAL A 7 15.31 -5.57 0.55
C VAL A 7 14.63 -5.21 -0.76
N HIS A 8 15.17 -5.75 -1.84
CA HIS A 8 14.62 -5.60 -3.18
C HIS A 8 14.49 -6.97 -3.81
N PHE A 9 13.26 -7.34 -4.17
CA PHE A 9 13.00 -8.58 -4.87
C PHE A 9 12.91 -8.31 -6.38
N ILE A 10 13.78 -8.96 -7.14
CA ILE A 10 13.72 -8.93 -8.60
C ILE A 10 12.62 -9.89 -9.03
N GLY A 11 11.63 -9.41 -9.80
CA GLY A 11 10.47 -10.22 -10.24
C GLY A 11 9.33 -10.31 -9.23
N GLY A 12 9.60 -9.97 -7.98
CA GLY A 12 8.63 -9.88 -6.89
C GLY A 12 8.76 -11.00 -5.86
N ALA A 13 8.14 -10.83 -4.69
CA ALA A 13 8.15 -11.84 -3.64
C ALA A 13 6.86 -11.84 -2.82
N GLN A 14 6.52 -13.01 -2.30
CA GLN A 14 5.47 -13.22 -1.33
C GLN A 14 6.07 -13.76 -0.03
N PHE A 15 5.36 -13.58 1.08
CA PHE A 15 5.74 -14.24 2.32
C PHE A 15 5.47 -15.75 2.20
N ALA A 16 6.36 -16.55 2.78
CA ALA A 16 6.19 -18.00 2.77
C ALA A 16 5.01 -18.40 3.65
N GLU A 17 4.32 -19.50 3.30
CA GLU A 17 3.19 -20.02 4.07
C GLU A 17 3.54 -20.23 5.56
N SER A 18 4.77 -20.67 5.86
CA SER A 18 5.26 -20.81 7.23
C SER A 18 5.30 -19.49 8.01
N TRP A 19 5.55 -18.36 7.34
CA TRP A 19 5.47 -17.03 7.95
C TRP A 19 4.01 -16.60 8.11
N CYS A 20 3.16 -16.97 7.17
CA CYS A 20 1.73 -16.71 7.24
C CYS A 20 1.06 -17.45 8.41
N VAL A 21 1.38 -18.73 8.63
CA VAL A 21 0.88 -19.53 9.75
C VAL A 21 1.30 -18.92 11.09
N ARG A 22 2.58 -18.55 11.25
CA ARG A 22 3.06 -17.88 12.46
C ARG A 22 2.34 -16.55 12.71
N ALA A 23 2.03 -15.81 11.65
CA ALA A 23 1.31 -14.54 11.72
C ALA A 23 -0.14 -14.74 12.17
N ALA A 24 -0.78 -15.82 11.74
CA ALA A 24 -2.11 -16.21 12.19
C ALA A 24 -2.13 -16.69 13.66
N GLU A 25 -1.08 -17.38 14.12
CA GLU A 25 -1.01 -17.98 15.47
C GLU A 25 -0.60 -16.99 16.59
N HIS A 26 -0.58 -15.69 16.31
CA HIS A 26 -0.12 -14.65 17.25
C HIS A 26 1.30 -14.87 17.78
N GLU A 27 2.17 -15.56 17.02
CA GLU A 27 3.57 -15.67 17.42
C GLU A 27 4.25 -14.30 17.37
N ASN A 28 5.16 -14.07 18.32
CA ASN A 28 5.82 -12.78 18.51
C ASN A 28 6.86 -12.57 17.39
N PHE A 29 6.44 -12.03 16.26
CA PHE A 29 7.37 -11.63 15.19
C PHE A 29 8.34 -10.61 15.75
N GLN A 30 9.63 -10.94 15.70
CA GLN A 30 10.66 -9.99 16.07
C GLN A 30 10.57 -8.77 15.16
N ILE A 31 10.43 -7.59 15.79
CA ILE A 31 10.50 -6.31 15.10
C ILE A 31 11.80 -6.27 14.30
N ASN A 32 11.67 -6.07 12.99
CA ASN A 32 12.82 -5.95 12.11
C ASN A 32 13.19 -4.47 11.95
N ASN A 33 14.38 -4.22 11.39
CA ASN A 33 14.90 -2.87 11.17
C ASN A 33 14.79 -2.46 9.68
N LEU A 34 13.84 -3.04 8.94
CA LEU A 34 13.66 -2.73 7.53
C LEU A 34 13.16 -1.30 7.35
N GLN A 35 13.81 -0.60 6.44
CA GLN A 35 13.47 0.76 6.04
C GLN A 35 12.96 0.81 4.60
N ASN A 36 13.45 -0.07 3.74
CA ASN A 36 13.07 -0.12 2.33
C ASN A 36 12.73 -1.55 1.93
N VAL A 37 11.49 -1.76 1.50
CA VAL A 37 11.01 -3.03 0.93
C VAL A 37 10.42 -2.74 -0.43
N SER A 38 10.73 -3.59 -1.42
CA SER A 38 10.22 -3.37 -2.76
C SER A 38 9.94 -4.66 -3.50
N SER A 39 8.91 -4.59 -4.33
CA SER A 39 8.39 -5.68 -5.15
C SER A 39 7.78 -6.82 -4.31
N ILE A 40 6.97 -6.50 -3.30
CA ILE A 40 6.24 -7.54 -2.55
C ILE A 40 4.79 -7.64 -3.03
N PHE A 41 4.21 -8.85 -2.98
CA PHE A 41 2.80 -9.09 -3.26
C PHE A 41 2.01 -9.15 -1.95
N LEU A 42 0.96 -8.34 -1.85
CA LEU A 42 0.03 -8.34 -0.72
C LEU A 42 -1.29 -8.97 -1.20
N HIS A 43 -1.51 -10.22 -0.82
CA HIS A 43 -2.60 -11.08 -1.31
C HIS A 43 -3.26 -11.91 -0.20
N ASP A 44 -2.91 -11.66 1.06
CA ASP A 44 -3.51 -12.26 2.24
C ASP A 44 -3.42 -11.33 3.47
N GLU A 45 -4.18 -11.64 4.52
CA GLU A 45 -4.16 -10.91 5.80
C GLU A 45 -2.80 -10.99 6.52
N ASN A 46 -1.97 -11.99 6.20
CA ASN A 46 -0.70 -12.19 6.87
C ASN A 46 0.38 -11.23 6.38
N ALA A 47 0.29 -10.80 5.12
CA ALA A 47 1.19 -9.80 4.57
C ALA A 47 1.12 -8.48 5.36
N GLU A 48 -0.07 -8.08 5.82
CA GLU A 48 -0.24 -6.92 6.72
C GLU A 48 0.39 -7.15 8.09
N LYS A 49 0.15 -8.33 8.69
CA LYS A 49 0.72 -8.71 9.99
C LYS A 49 2.25 -8.65 9.94
N ILE A 50 2.87 -9.12 8.86
CA ILE A 50 4.32 -9.09 8.68
C ILE A 50 4.84 -7.66 8.45
N LEU A 51 4.10 -6.82 7.71
CA LEU A 51 4.44 -5.42 7.54
C LEU A 51 4.39 -4.64 8.87
N LYS A 52 3.47 -4.99 9.79
CA LYS A 52 3.41 -4.41 11.16
C LYS A 52 4.69 -4.66 11.95
N CYS A 53 5.44 -5.72 11.64
CA CYS A 53 6.74 -6.01 12.25
C CYS A 53 7.89 -5.11 11.75
N SER A 54 7.61 -4.21 10.80
CA SER A 54 8.56 -3.29 10.18
C SER A 54 8.19 -1.82 10.48
N PRO A 55 8.14 -1.39 11.75
CA PRO A 55 7.63 -0.06 12.13
C PRO A 55 8.47 1.11 11.61
N HIS A 56 9.73 0.83 11.21
CA HIS A 56 10.66 1.81 10.65
C HIS A 56 10.67 1.86 9.12
N LEU A 57 9.70 1.21 8.47
CA LEU A 57 9.59 1.18 7.03
C LEU A 57 9.28 2.58 6.49
N ARG A 58 10.19 3.10 5.65
CA ARG A 58 10.10 4.42 5.00
C ARG A 58 9.71 4.31 3.54
N ARG A 59 10.05 3.20 2.87
CA ARG A 59 9.76 3.00 1.45
C ARG A 59 9.19 1.62 1.21
N LEU A 60 8.02 1.59 0.55
CA LEU A 60 7.34 0.37 0.16
C LEU A 60 7.01 0.42 -1.33
N LYS A 61 7.37 -0.64 -2.05
CA LYS A 61 6.76 -0.94 -3.35
C LYS A 61 6.06 -2.28 -3.29
N CYS A 62 4.77 -2.30 -3.58
CA CYS A 62 3.96 -3.49 -3.52
C CYS A 62 3.01 -3.64 -4.71
N LYS A 63 2.56 -4.87 -4.90
CA LYS A 63 1.43 -5.22 -5.73
C LYS A 63 0.25 -5.58 -4.82
N LEU A 64 -0.91 -4.97 -5.06
CA LEU A 64 -2.13 -5.24 -4.31
C LEU A 64 -3.10 -6.05 -5.16
N THR A 65 -3.72 -7.04 -4.55
CA THR A 65 -4.93 -7.71 -5.05
C THR A 65 -5.92 -7.84 -3.91
N VAL A 66 -7.20 -8.01 -4.24
CA VAL A 66 -8.22 -8.40 -3.26
C VAL A 66 -7.87 -9.78 -2.68
N PHE A 67 -8.17 -9.98 -1.40
CA PHE A 67 -8.02 -11.26 -0.73
C PHE A 67 -9.16 -11.50 0.26
N TRP A 68 -9.36 -12.77 0.65
CA TRP A 68 -10.35 -13.16 1.65
C TRP A 68 -9.82 -12.86 3.05
N ASP A 69 -10.49 -11.96 3.77
CA ASP A 69 -10.23 -11.70 5.18
C ASP A 69 -11.11 -12.61 6.04
N SER A 70 -10.47 -13.46 6.84
CA SER A 70 -11.16 -14.41 7.71
C SER A 70 -11.86 -13.74 8.90
N SER A 71 -11.39 -12.57 9.34
CA SER A 71 -11.95 -11.81 10.45
C SER A 71 -13.22 -11.07 10.07
N ASP A 72 -13.29 -10.54 8.84
CA ASP A 72 -14.47 -9.85 8.32
C ASP A 72 -15.40 -10.80 7.51
N ASN A 73 -14.96 -12.03 7.25
CA ASN A 73 -15.66 -13.02 6.42
C ASN A 73 -16.08 -12.43 5.06
N ASN A 74 -15.18 -11.65 4.45
CA ASN A 74 -15.41 -10.95 3.20
C ASN A 74 -14.10 -10.71 2.44
N TYR A 75 -14.22 -10.41 1.15
CA TYR A 75 -13.10 -9.95 0.33
C TYR A 75 -12.80 -8.47 0.61
N ARG A 76 -11.52 -8.14 0.79
CA ARG A 76 -11.06 -6.75 0.90
C ARG A 76 -9.66 -6.55 0.33
N TYR A 77 -9.27 -5.29 0.22
CA TYR A 77 -7.92 -4.89 -0.14
C TYR A 77 -7.04 -4.71 1.10
N PRO A 78 -5.71 -4.85 0.94
CA PRO A 78 -4.79 -4.60 2.04
C PRO A 78 -4.82 -3.14 2.54
N ALA A 79 -4.91 -2.94 3.85
CA ALA A 79 -4.78 -1.64 4.51
C ALA A 79 -3.31 -1.33 4.79
N LEU A 80 -2.90 -0.06 4.66
CA LEU A 80 -1.49 0.36 4.83
C LEU A 80 -1.33 1.57 5.76
N ASP A 81 -2.42 2.07 6.33
CA ASP A 81 -2.48 3.22 7.24
C ASP A 81 -1.68 3.03 8.54
N PHE A 82 -1.49 1.78 8.98
CA PHE A 82 -0.64 1.46 10.12
C PHE A 82 0.86 1.75 9.91
N LEU A 83 1.31 1.97 8.66
CA LEU A 83 2.71 2.26 8.33
C LEU A 83 3.05 3.74 8.56
N ASN A 84 3.04 4.15 9.83
CA ASN A 84 3.14 5.55 10.24
C ASN A 84 4.44 6.27 9.84
N GLN A 85 5.54 5.55 9.54
CA GLN A 85 6.81 6.17 9.12
C GLN A 85 7.03 6.13 7.60
N LEU A 86 6.03 5.67 6.84
CA LEU A 86 6.16 5.49 5.41
C LEU A 86 6.14 6.83 4.67
N GLU A 87 7.25 7.13 4.00
CA GLU A 87 7.45 8.38 3.26
C GLU A 87 7.25 8.18 1.75
N SER A 88 7.48 6.97 1.23
CA SER A 88 7.29 6.65 -0.18
C SER A 88 6.56 5.33 -0.38
N LEU A 89 5.43 5.41 -1.08
CA LEU A 89 4.61 4.26 -1.43
C LEU A 89 4.45 4.16 -2.95
N ASN A 90 4.65 2.97 -3.48
CA ASN A 90 4.38 2.62 -4.86
C ASN A 90 3.47 1.40 -4.87
N ILE A 91 2.27 1.57 -5.41
CA ILE A 91 1.26 0.55 -5.50
C ILE A 91 1.04 0.24 -6.98
N SER A 92 1.14 -1.04 -7.31
CA SER A 92 0.60 -1.56 -8.58
C SER A 92 -0.62 -2.40 -8.26
N PHE A 93 -1.77 -2.06 -8.84
CA PHE A 93 -2.96 -2.86 -8.72
C PHE A 93 -2.90 -4.04 -9.69
N ASP A 94 -3.24 -5.22 -9.20
CA ASP A 94 -3.39 -6.45 -9.96
C ASP A 94 -4.88 -6.86 -9.90
N PRO A 95 -5.63 -6.73 -11.01
CA PRO A 95 -7.05 -7.06 -11.04
C PRO A 95 -7.30 -8.53 -10.68
N SER A 96 -8.38 -8.78 -9.96
CA SER A 96 -8.81 -10.13 -9.58
C SER A 96 -10.10 -10.50 -10.30
N TYR A 97 -10.27 -11.78 -10.63
CA TYR A 97 -11.53 -12.30 -11.17
C TYR A 97 -12.61 -12.49 -10.11
N VAL A 98 -12.30 -12.24 -8.83
CA VAL A 98 -13.17 -12.52 -7.69
C VAL A 98 -13.97 -11.29 -7.25
N SER A 99 -13.57 -10.10 -7.69
CA SER A 99 -14.26 -8.84 -7.41
C SER A 99 -14.50 -8.08 -8.71
N ASP A 100 -15.71 -7.56 -8.90
CA ASP A 100 -16.00 -6.61 -9.98
C ASP A 100 -15.42 -5.21 -9.71
N ASP A 101 -14.80 -5.01 -8.54
CA ASP A 101 -14.15 -3.77 -8.15
C ASP A 101 -13.03 -3.41 -9.13
N VAL A 102 -13.12 -2.19 -9.64
CA VAL A 102 -12.22 -1.67 -10.66
C VAL A 102 -10.86 -1.27 -10.07
N SER A 103 -10.82 -0.86 -8.79
CA SER A 103 -9.59 -0.57 -8.06
C SER A 103 -9.81 -0.48 -6.53
N PRO A 104 -8.76 -0.63 -5.70
CA PRO A 104 -8.86 -0.43 -4.26
C PRO A 104 -9.25 1.00 -3.88
N ASP A 105 -10.08 1.14 -2.83
CA ASP A 105 -10.25 2.42 -2.15
C ASP A 105 -8.91 2.87 -1.52
N LEU A 106 -8.68 4.18 -1.53
CA LEU A 106 -7.46 4.82 -1.07
C LEU A 106 -7.61 5.44 0.33
N THR A 107 -8.72 5.18 1.03
CA THR A 107 -8.98 5.68 2.40
C THR A 107 -7.97 5.18 3.43
N SER A 108 -7.38 4.00 3.22
CA SER A 108 -6.39 3.40 4.13
C SER A 108 -4.93 3.71 3.72
N LEU A 109 -4.67 4.87 3.13
CA LEU A 109 -3.31 5.32 2.82
C LEU A 109 -2.61 5.90 4.08
N PRO A 110 -1.31 5.62 4.28
CA PRO A 110 -0.55 6.24 5.37
C PRO A 110 -0.41 7.77 5.18
N LEU A 111 -0.58 8.53 6.27
CA LEU A 111 -0.64 10.00 6.23
C LEU A 111 0.72 10.70 6.06
N ASN A 112 1.83 10.01 6.34
CA ASN A 112 3.18 10.58 6.27
C ASN A 112 3.85 10.46 4.89
N LEU A 113 3.07 10.13 3.86
CA LEU A 113 3.56 9.98 2.51
C LEU A 113 4.02 11.31 1.93
N ARG A 114 5.28 11.36 1.50
CA ARG A 114 5.84 12.41 0.64
C ARG A 114 5.73 12.07 -0.83
N LYS A 115 5.75 10.77 -1.14
CA LYS A 115 5.67 10.28 -2.52
C LYS A 115 4.70 9.13 -2.66
N LEU A 116 3.71 9.32 -3.51
CA LEU A 116 2.77 8.29 -3.92
C LEU A 116 2.98 7.95 -5.40
N THR A 117 2.98 6.67 -5.72
CA THR A 117 2.89 6.19 -7.11
C THR A 117 1.80 5.16 -7.20
N LEU A 118 0.83 5.40 -8.08
CA LEU A 118 -0.26 4.48 -8.38
C LEU A 118 -0.08 3.97 -9.80
N ARG A 119 -0.23 2.66 -9.97
CA ARG A 119 -0.15 2.00 -11.27
C ARG A 119 -1.33 1.05 -11.49
N ASN A 120 -1.92 1.09 -12.68
CA ASN A 120 -3.08 0.27 -13.06
C ASN A 120 -4.32 0.57 -12.21
N PHE A 121 -4.57 1.83 -11.84
CA PHE A 121 -5.75 2.20 -11.06
C PHE A 121 -6.79 2.88 -11.94
N ASP A 122 -8.05 2.57 -11.69
CA ASP A 122 -9.16 3.40 -12.17
C ASP A 122 -9.65 4.25 -11.00
N LEU A 123 -9.35 5.55 -11.06
CA LEU A 123 -9.54 6.51 -10.00
C LEU A 123 -10.82 7.32 -10.21
N SER A 124 -11.67 7.33 -9.21
CA SER A 124 -12.77 8.28 -9.09
C SER A 124 -12.28 9.65 -8.58
N TRP A 125 -13.09 10.68 -8.78
CA TRP A 125 -12.85 11.99 -8.15
C TRP A 125 -12.77 11.93 -6.63
N LYS A 126 -13.57 11.05 -5.99
CA LYS A 126 -13.50 10.86 -4.53
C LYS A 126 -12.11 10.38 -4.10
N GLN A 127 -11.51 9.43 -4.84
CA GLN A 127 -10.15 8.95 -4.59
C GLN A 127 -9.10 10.04 -4.85
N MET A 128 -9.28 10.86 -5.90
CA MET A 128 -8.40 12.00 -6.16
C MET A 128 -8.40 13.01 -5.01
N LYS A 129 -9.57 13.31 -4.45
CA LYS A 129 -9.69 14.19 -3.27
C LYS A 129 -8.96 13.61 -2.06
N ILE A 130 -9.08 12.30 -1.80
CA ILE A 130 -8.34 11.63 -0.73
C ILE A 130 -6.82 11.79 -0.91
N ILE A 131 -6.32 11.68 -2.15
CA ILE A 131 -4.90 11.90 -2.46
C ILE A 131 -4.51 13.37 -2.20
N GLY A 132 -5.37 14.34 -2.56
CA GLY A 132 -5.14 15.77 -2.33
C GLY A 132 -5.10 16.16 -0.86
N GLU A 133 -5.85 15.46 -0.02
CA GLU A 133 -5.89 15.70 1.43
C GLU A 133 -4.67 15.10 2.18
N LEU A 134 -3.75 14.41 1.50
CA LEU A 134 -2.54 13.88 2.14
C LEU A 134 -1.60 15.03 2.58
N PRO A 135 -1.35 15.19 3.89
CA PRO A 135 -0.81 16.42 4.46
C PRO A 135 0.67 16.69 4.13
N ARG A 136 1.39 15.69 3.62
CA ARG A 136 2.82 15.76 3.35
C ARG A 136 3.18 15.38 1.92
N LEU A 137 2.18 15.19 1.05
CA LEU A 137 2.41 14.66 -0.29
C LEU A 137 3.09 15.71 -1.17
N GLU A 138 4.34 15.45 -1.52
CA GLU A 138 5.16 16.32 -2.39
C GLU A 138 5.16 15.80 -3.84
N VAL A 139 5.00 14.49 -4.04
CA VAL A 139 5.13 13.84 -5.35
C VAL A 139 4.03 12.82 -5.58
N LEU A 140 3.16 13.09 -6.55
CA LEU A 140 2.20 12.12 -7.09
C LEU A 140 2.69 11.60 -8.46
N LYS A 141 2.65 10.28 -8.66
CA LYS A 141 2.92 9.65 -9.96
C LYS A 141 1.79 8.70 -10.32
N LEU A 142 1.14 8.95 -11.44
CA LEU A 142 0.09 8.09 -11.98
C LEU A 142 0.65 7.38 -13.22
N ARG A 143 0.44 6.07 -13.34
CA ARG A 143 0.91 5.25 -14.46
C ARG A 143 -0.18 4.28 -14.86
N ASP A 144 -0.48 4.17 -16.14
CA ASP A 144 -1.50 3.23 -16.60
C ASP A 144 -2.82 3.42 -15.80
N VAL A 145 -3.24 4.68 -15.59
CA VAL A 145 -4.37 5.05 -14.72
C VAL A 145 -5.49 5.66 -15.57
N THR A 146 -6.72 5.27 -15.29
CA THR A 146 -7.92 5.95 -15.80
C THR A 146 -8.47 6.85 -14.70
N ILE A 147 -8.96 8.04 -15.04
CA ILE A 147 -9.61 8.94 -14.07
C ILE A 147 -11.04 9.19 -14.55
N GLU A 148 -12.02 8.82 -13.73
CA GLU A 148 -13.43 9.03 -14.02
C GLU A 148 -13.89 10.42 -13.55
N GLY A 149 -14.29 11.29 -14.50
CA GLY A 149 -14.81 12.62 -14.18
C GLY A 149 -14.50 13.69 -15.23
N LYS A 150 -15.24 14.80 -15.23
CA LYS A 150 -15.19 15.83 -16.30
C LYS A 150 -14.15 16.95 -16.14
N GLN A 151 -13.47 17.07 -15.01
CA GLN A 151 -12.50 18.15 -14.82
C GLN A 151 -11.46 17.71 -13.82
N TRP A 152 -10.20 18.05 -14.01
CA TRP A 152 -9.14 17.98 -12.99
C TRP A 152 -8.89 19.43 -12.60
N ASP A 153 -9.16 19.82 -11.35
CA ASP A 153 -8.83 21.17 -10.87
C ASP A 153 -7.58 21.08 -9.99
N ALA A 154 -6.42 21.33 -10.60
CA ALA A 154 -5.13 21.32 -9.91
C ALA A 154 -4.91 22.57 -9.04
N SER A 155 -5.97 23.29 -8.67
CA SER A 155 -5.85 24.54 -7.92
C SER A 155 -5.17 24.31 -6.56
N GLU A 156 -4.47 25.33 -6.09
CA GLU A 156 -3.74 25.32 -4.81
C GLU A 156 -4.66 25.03 -3.60
N ASP A 157 -5.96 25.17 -3.76
CA ASP A 157 -6.96 24.86 -2.74
C ASP A 157 -7.10 23.36 -2.45
N GLU A 158 -6.82 22.48 -3.43
CA GLU A 158 -6.91 21.02 -3.28
C GLU A 158 -5.60 20.37 -2.79
N PHE A 159 -4.45 20.95 -3.09
CA PHE A 159 -3.14 20.43 -2.69
C PHE A 159 -2.39 21.49 -1.89
N LYS A 160 -2.59 21.49 -0.57
CA LYS A 160 -1.89 22.43 0.31
C LYS A 160 -0.41 22.07 0.42
N GLY A 161 0.40 22.65 -0.46
CA GLY A 161 1.84 22.70 -0.30
C GLY A 161 2.19 23.55 0.93
N THR A 162 2.87 22.95 1.92
CA THR A 162 3.51 23.68 3.02
C THR A 162 5.02 23.71 2.82
#